data_AF-A0A1G2ZRR0-F1
#
_entry.id   AF-A0A1G2ZRR0-F1
#
_cell.length_a   1.000
_cell.length_b   1.000
_cell.length_c   1.000
_cell.angle_alpha   90.00
_cell.angle_beta   90.00
_cell.angle_gamma   90.00
#
_symmetry.space_group_name_H-M   'P 1'
#
loop_
_entity.id
_entity.type
_entity.pdbx_description
1 polymer ?
#
loop_
_entity_poly.entity_id
_entity_poly.type
_entity_poly.pdbx_seq_one_letter_code
_entity_poly.pdbx_strand_id
1 'polypeptide(L)'
;MRKRPLPLWQEYDLRLFVKKELIHARQSADMIVDESAQRIRFGFTGRRNMQKDKLYQRIGELTVQFATLEHRLQQLLELLMGKDNSLIGPLFIHHLRLTALLRKITIVAHYRVQEDSPLLRDLIRALKAIETVGEERNLLIHGEWQIKDTSSFPVKVRDFRMRYEEGDWQEYTETALTEKKVTYLVRRLKGLVNDIDYLIREFGNSQMVPRIASSAS
;
A
#
# COMPACT_ATOMS: atom_id res chain seq x y z
N MET A 1 38.07 -4.66 -16.43
CA MET A 1 36.97 -5.11 -15.55
C MET A 1 35.73 -5.38 -16.40
N ARG A 2 35.30 -6.65 -16.52
CA ARG A 2 34.11 -7.04 -17.29
C ARG A 2 32.87 -6.82 -16.42
N LYS A 3 31.93 -5.97 -16.85
CA LYS A 3 30.62 -5.80 -16.21
C LYS A 3 29.82 -7.09 -16.40
N ARG A 4 29.40 -7.74 -15.32
CA ARG A 4 28.45 -8.86 -15.37
C ARG A 4 27.06 -8.33 -15.77
N PRO A 5 26.31 -9.02 -16.64
CA PRO A 5 24.93 -8.64 -16.93
C PRO A 5 24.05 -8.91 -15.70
N LEU A 6 23.10 -8.00 -15.47
CA LEU A 6 22.05 -8.16 -14.45
C LEU A 6 21.13 -9.35 -14.83
N PRO A 7 20.59 -10.09 -13.85
CA PRO A 7 19.80 -11.29 -14.14
C PRO A 7 18.40 -10.95 -14.69
N LEU A 8 18.01 -11.71 -15.71
CA LEU A 8 16.80 -11.64 -16.55
C LEU A 8 15.47 -12.01 -15.84
N TRP A 9 15.30 -11.73 -14.55
CA TRP A 9 14.04 -12.04 -13.84
C TRP A 9 13.11 -10.84 -13.75
N GLN A 10 12.71 -10.30 -14.90
CA GLN A 10 11.72 -9.21 -14.98
C GLN A 10 10.62 -9.43 -16.03
N GLU A 11 10.27 -10.69 -16.30
CA GLU A 11 9.00 -11.02 -16.95
C GLU A 11 8.14 -11.83 -15.98
N TYR A 12 7.57 -11.13 -14.99
CA TYR A 12 6.48 -11.68 -14.20
C TYR A 12 5.22 -11.70 -15.07
N ASP A 13 4.80 -12.90 -15.49
CA ASP A 13 3.57 -13.13 -16.23
C ASP A 13 2.36 -12.64 -15.42
N LEU A 14 1.76 -11.55 -15.87
CA LEU A 14 0.61 -10.86 -15.26
C LEU A 14 -0.60 -11.78 -15.08
N ARG A 15 -0.73 -12.83 -15.90
CA ARG A 15 -1.80 -13.83 -15.76
C ARG A 15 -1.60 -14.69 -14.52
N LEU A 16 -0.34 -15.01 -14.16
CA LEU A 16 0.01 -15.78 -12.98
C LEU A 16 -0.18 -14.96 -11.69
N PHE A 17 0.09 -13.65 -11.72
CA PHE A 17 -0.13 -12.76 -10.58
C PHE A 17 -1.62 -12.58 -10.27
N VAL A 18 -2.44 -12.21 -11.26
CA VAL A 18 -3.90 -12.03 -11.06
C VAL A 18 -4.56 -13.36 -10.68
N LYS A 19 -4.12 -14.48 -11.26
CA LYS A 19 -4.61 -15.81 -10.90
C LYS A 19 -4.22 -16.18 -9.46
N LYS A 20 -3.01 -15.86 -8.99
CA LYS A 20 -2.61 -16.06 -7.58
C LYS A 20 -3.41 -15.19 -6.62
N GLU A 21 -3.58 -13.91 -6.91
CA GLU A 21 -4.38 -12.99 -6.08
C GLU A 21 -5.84 -13.43 -5.99
N LEU A 22 -6.45 -13.83 -7.10
CA LEU A 22 -7.82 -14.36 -7.11
C LEU A 22 -7.93 -15.71 -6.39
N ILE A 23 -6.92 -16.57 -6.48
CA ILE A 23 -6.88 -17.84 -5.73
C ILE A 23 -6.74 -17.57 -4.22
N HIS A 24 -5.91 -16.63 -3.79
CA HIS A 24 -5.76 -16.28 -2.38
C HIS A 24 -7.02 -15.60 -1.81
N ALA A 25 -7.64 -14.69 -2.58
CA ALA A 25 -8.90 -14.05 -2.20
C ALA A 25 -10.04 -15.07 -2.13
N ARG A 26 -10.09 -16.02 -3.07
CA ARG A 26 -11.07 -17.11 -3.09
C ARG A 26 -10.84 -18.11 -1.96
N GLN A 27 -9.60 -18.52 -1.66
CA GLN A 27 -9.29 -19.37 -0.52
C GLN A 27 -9.65 -18.70 0.81
N SER A 28 -9.46 -17.38 0.91
CA SER A 28 -9.88 -16.60 2.08
C SER A 28 -11.41 -16.54 2.19
N ALA A 29 -12.12 -16.37 1.08
CA ALA A 29 -13.59 -16.36 1.05
C ALA A 29 -14.19 -17.75 1.32
N ASP A 30 -13.64 -18.82 0.73
CA ASP A 30 -14.11 -20.20 0.90
C ASP A 30 -13.90 -20.68 2.35
N MET A 31 -12.80 -20.27 3.02
CA MET A 31 -12.64 -20.51 4.46
C MET A 31 -13.72 -19.79 5.30
N ILE A 32 -14.09 -18.56 4.95
CA ILE A 32 -15.12 -17.80 5.68
C ILE A 32 -16.50 -18.47 5.52
N VAL A 33 -16.81 -18.98 4.32
CA VAL A 33 -18.10 -19.64 4.05
C VAL A 33 -18.19 -21.01 4.74
N ASP A 34 -17.11 -21.80 4.73
CA ASP A 34 -17.08 -23.11 5.39
C ASP A 34 -17.11 -22.98 6.93
N GLU A 35 -16.41 -21.99 7.50
CA GLU A 35 -16.45 -21.70 8.94
C GLU A 35 -17.85 -21.18 9.37
N SER A 36 -18.57 -20.49 8.48
CA SER A 36 -19.96 -20.06 8.68
C SER A 36 -20.95 -21.23 8.62
N ALA A 37 -20.74 -22.19 7.71
CA ALA A 37 -21.56 -23.41 7.60
C ALA A 37 -21.35 -24.35 8.81
N GLN A 38 -20.13 -24.40 9.36
CA GLN A 38 -19.82 -25.14 10.58
C GLN A 38 -20.39 -24.48 11.85
N ARG A 39 -20.45 -23.14 11.90
CA ARG A 39 -21.11 -22.36 12.99
C ARG A 39 -22.59 -22.70 13.17
N ILE A 40 -23.29 -23.10 12.11
CA ILE A 40 -24.72 -23.49 12.17
C ILE A 40 -24.89 -24.93 12.69
N ARG A 41 -23.90 -25.82 12.50
CA ARG A 41 -24.00 -27.24 12.88
C ARG A 41 -23.50 -27.58 14.28
N PHE A 42 -22.57 -26.82 14.85
CA PHE A 42 -21.96 -27.15 16.14
C PHE A 42 -22.03 -25.95 17.09
N GLY A 43 -22.91 -26.04 18.08
CA GLY A 43 -23.13 -25.01 19.10
C GLY A 43 -21.85 -24.54 19.78
N PHE A 44 -21.45 -23.31 19.43
CA PHE A 44 -20.70 -22.31 20.20
C PHE A 44 -19.42 -22.69 20.96
N THR A 45 -18.29 -22.18 20.47
CA THR A 45 -17.10 -21.77 21.25
C THR A 45 -16.93 -20.24 21.20
N GLY A 46 -17.89 -19.50 21.78
CA GLY A 46 -18.13 -18.07 21.53
C GLY A 46 -16.99 -17.08 21.82
N ARG A 47 -16.11 -17.34 22.80
CA ARG A 47 -15.07 -16.37 23.18
C ARG A 47 -13.82 -16.37 22.28
N ARG A 48 -13.38 -17.54 21.79
CA ARG A 48 -12.22 -17.61 20.87
C ARG A 48 -12.57 -17.06 19.48
N ASN A 49 -13.79 -17.30 19.02
CA ASN A 49 -14.27 -16.80 17.72
C ASN A 49 -14.37 -15.26 17.71
N MET A 50 -14.85 -14.62 18.78
CA MET A 50 -14.93 -13.16 18.84
C MET A 50 -13.56 -12.46 18.75
N GLN A 51 -12.51 -13.04 19.33
CA GLN A 51 -11.15 -12.44 19.28
C GLN A 51 -10.52 -12.61 17.90
N LYS A 52 -10.73 -13.77 17.25
CA LYS A 52 -10.33 -14.04 15.87
C LYS A 52 -11.07 -13.11 14.89
N ASP A 53 -12.37 -12.94 15.08
CA ASP A 53 -13.20 -12.02 14.29
C ASP A 53 -12.71 -10.56 14.43
N LYS A 54 -12.35 -10.14 15.65
CA LYS A 54 -11.79 -8.80 15.90
C LYS A 54 -10.43 -8.60 15.20
N LEU A 55 -9.57 -9.62 15.20
CA LEU A 55 -8.30 -9.58 14.48
C LEU A 55 -8.53 -9.41 12.97
N TYR A 56 -9.37 -10.25 12.36
CA TYR A 56 -9.67 -10.15 10.93
C TYR A 56 -10.33 -8.83 10.58
N GLN A 57 -11.25 -8.33 11.42
CA GLN A 57 -11.85 -7.01 11.24
C GLN A 57 -10.78 -5.92 11.17
N ARG A 58 -9.76 -5.97 12.04
CA ARG A 58 -8.68 -4.98 12.05
C ARG A 58 -7.74 -5.09 10.86
N ILE A 59 -7.42 -6.32 10.42
CA ILE A 59 -6.64 -6.55 9.20
C ILE A 59 -7.43 -6.05 7.97
N GLY A 60 -8.73 -6.31 7.93
CA GLY A 60 -9.64 -5.81 6.89
C GLY A 60 -9.68 -4.28 6.88
N GLU A 61 -9.79 -3.65 8.05
CA GLU A 61 -9.74 -2.17 8.16
C GLU A 61 -8.40 -1.62 7.64
N LEU A 62 -7.26 -2.20 8.01
CA LEU A 62 -5.95 -1.80 7.48
C LEU A 62 -5.90 -1.93 5.95
N THR A 63 -6.39 -3.03 5.41
CA THR A 63 -6.41 -3.30 3.96
C THR A 63 -7.21 -2.23 3.22
N VAL A 64 -8.40 -1.90 3.72
CA VAL A 64 -9.24 -0.83 3.16
C VAL A 64 -8.53 0.52 3.23
N GLN A 65 -7.87 0.85 4.34
CA GLN A 65 -7.18 2.13 4.49
C GLN A 65 -5.99 2.27 3.54
N PHE A 66 -5.19 1.20 3.35
CA PHE A 66 -4.11 1.22 2.36
C PHE A 66 -4.65 1.34 0.93
N ALA A 67 -5.67 0.56 0.56
CA ALA A 67 -6.28 0.66 -0.76
C ALA A 67 -6.86 2.06 -1.02
N THR A 68 -7.49 2.67 -0.01
CA THR A 68 -8.01 4.03 -0.08
C THR A 68 -6.86 5.03 -0.30
N LEU A 69 -5.79 4.93 0.47
CA LEU A 69 -4.62 5.80 0.33
C LEU A 69 -3.98 5.69 -1.05
N GLU A 70 -3.77 4.45 -1.54
CA GLU A 70 -3.23 4.21 -2.88
C GLU A 70 -4.12 4.83 -3.96
N HIS A 71 -5.43 4.64 -3.87
CA HIS A 71 -6.37 5.24 -4.80
C HIS A 71 -6.31 6.78 -4.79
N ARG A 72 -6.23 7.41 -3.62
CA ARG A 72 -6.10 8.87 -3.51
C ARG A 72 -4.79 9.37 -4.11
N LEU A 73 -3.69 8.66 -3.92
CA LEU A 73 -2.42 9.00 -4.55
C LEU A 73 -2.49 8.90 -6.08
N GLN A 74 -3.21 7.92 -6.61
CA GLN A 74 -3.46 7.81 -8.06
C GLN A 74 -4.26 9.02 -8.56
N GLN A 75 -5.33 9.41 -7.89
CA GLN A 75 -6.12 10.61 -8.22
C GLN A 75 -5.29 11.89 -8.17
N LEU A 76 -4.42 12.02 -7.16
CA LEU A 76 -3.50 13.15 -7.06
C LEU A 76 -2.54 13.20 -8.24
N LEU A 77 -1.99 12.05 -8.66
CA LEU A 77 -1.12 11.99 -9.83
C LEU A 77 -1.87 12.38 -11.12
N GLU A 78 -3.09 11.88 -11.31
CA GLU A 78 -3.94 12.23 -12.44
C GLU A 78 -4.20 13.75 -12.50
N LEU A 79 -4.52 14.35 -11.35
CA LEU A 79 -4.72 15.79 -11.22
C LEU A 79 -3.47 16.57 -11.61
N LEU A 80 -2.29 16.16 -11.13
CA LEU A 80 -1.01 16.80 -11.44
C LEU A 80 -0.67 16.69 -12.93
N MET A 81 -1.02 15.56 -13.57
CA MET A 81 -0.80 15.34 -15.02
C MET A 81 -1.70 16.18 -15.91
N GLY A 82 -2.79 16.76 -15.39
CA GLY A 82 -3.71 17.61 -16.14
C GLY A 82 -4.74 16.83 -16.98
N LYS A 83 -5.83 17.52 -17.33
CA LYS A 83 -7.03 16.93 -17.97
C LYS A 83 -6.79 16.40 -19.39
N ASP A 84 -5.77 16.91 -20.08
CA ASP A 84 -5.48 16.55 -21.47
C ASP A 84 -4.90 15.13 -21.61
N ASN A 85 -4.53 14.48 -20.49
CA ASN A 85 -3.96 13.13 -20.44
C ASN A 85 -4.97 12.02 -20.07
N SER A 86 -6.27 12.28 -20.24
CA SER A 86 -7.37 11.44 -19.71
C SER A 86 -7.37 9.97 -20.13
N LEU A 87 -6.83 9.64 -21.31
CA LEU A 87 -6.78 8.25 -21.82
C LEU A 87 -5.51 7.50 -21.43
N ILE A 88 -4.39 8.21 -21.33
CA ILE A 88 -3.07 7.62 -21.15
C ILE A 88 -2.73 7.52 -19.66
N GLY A 89 -3.06 8.54 -18.86
CA GLY A 89 -2.77 8.58 -17.42
C GLY A 89 -3.24 7.34 -16.67
N PRO A 90 -4.54 6.99 -16.70
CA PRO A 90 -5.06 5.85 -15.94
C PRO A 90 -4.41 4.50 -16.30
N LEU A 91 -4.06 4.30 -17.58
CA LEU A 91 -3.38 3.08 -18.04
C LEU A 91 -1.98 2.90 -17.43
N PHE A 92 -1.24 3.99 -17.25
CA PHE A 92 0.10 3.96 -16.65
C PHE A 92 0.08 3.98 -15.12
N ILE A 93 -1.03 4.41 -14.52
CA ILE A 93 -1.13 4.62 -13.06
C ILE A 93 -1.62 3.35 -12.34
N HIS A 94 -2.51 2.57 -12.96
CA HIS A 94 -3.19 1.43 -12.31
C HIS A 94 -2.26 0.28 -11.83
N HIS A 95 -1.00 0.24 -12.27
CA HIS A 95 -0.06 -0.85 -11.94
C HIS A 95 1.20 -0.39 -11.21
N LEU A 96 1.23 0.85 -10.73
CA LEU A 96 2.40 1.36 -10.03
C LEU A 96 2.45 0.83 -8.59
N ARG A 97 3.58 0.22 -8.23
CA ARG A 97 3.91 -0.04 -6.83
C ARG A 97 3.93 1.29 -6.07
N LEU A 98 3.53 1.29 -4.79
CA LEU A 98 3.46 2.49 -3.96
C LEU A 98 4.73 3.37 -4.07
N THR A 99 5.92 2.80 -3.93
CA THR A 99 7.19 3.55 -4.08
C THR A 99 7.34 4.22 -5.44
N ALA A 100 6.94 3.54 -6.53
CA ALA A 100 6.99 4.10 -7.88
C ALA A 100 5.95 5.21 -8.07
N LEU A 101 4.76 5.04 -7.48
CA LEU A 101 3.71 6.04 -7.47
C LEU A 101 4.17 7.32 -6.74
N LEU A 102 4.67 7.20 -5.51
CA LEU A 102 5.19 8.33 -4.73
C LEU A 102 6.31 9.06 -5.47
N ARG A 103 7.27 8.33 -6.06
CA ARG A 103 8.34 8.93 -6.84
C ARG A 103 7.83 9.70 -8.06
N LYS A 104 6.84 9.16 -8.78
CA LYS A 104 6.24 9.84 -9.94
C LYS A 104 5.49 11.10 -9.52
N ILE A 105 4.71 11.05 -8.45
CA ILE A 105 4.03 12.23 -7.89
C ILE A 105 5.06 13.32 -7.58
N THR A 106 6.15 12.98 -6.89
CA THR A 106 7.23 13.93 -6.59
C THR A 106 7.80 14.56 -7.86
N ILE A 107 8.14 13.76 -8.88
CA ILE A 107 8.71 14.26 -10.14
C ILE A 107 7.72 15.20 -10.86
N VAL A 108 6.47 14.78 -11.02
CA VAL A 108 5.46 15.58 -11.72
C VAL A 108 5.15 16.86 -10.95
N ALA A 109 5.07 16.80 -9.62
CA ALA A 109 4.84 17.97 -8.79
C ALA A 109 5.96 19.00 -8.91
N HIS A 110 7.23 18.59 -8.88
CA HIS A 110 8.36 19.50 -9.11
C HIS A 110 8.35 20.14 -10.51
N TYR A 111 7.82 19.44 -11.50
CA TYR A 111 7.69 19.98 -12.85
C TYR A 111 6.52 20.98 -12.98
N ARG A 112 5.40 20.73 -12.29
CA ARG A 112 4.14 21.48 -12.43
C ARG A 112 3.98 22.63 -11.44
N VAL A 113 4.67 22.58 -10.31
CA VAL A 113 4.53 23.54 -9.21
C VAL A 113 5.81 24.35 -9.09
N GLN A 114 5.68 25.65 -8.79
CA GLN A 114 6.84 26.52 -8.53
C GLN A 114 7.65 26.00 -7.33
N GLU A 115 8.98 26.08 -7.42
CA GLU A 115 9.94 25.45 -6.48
C GLU A 115 9.77 25.87 -5.02
N ASP A 116 9.21 27.06 -4.74
CA ASP A 116 9.03 27.58 -3.38
C ASP A 116 7.58 27.57 -2.87
N SER A 117 6.68 26.90 -3.60
CA SER A 117 5.27 26.84 -3.20
C SER A 117 5.10 26.13 -1.85
N PRO A 118 4.38 26.72 -0.88
CA PRO A 118 3.98 26.04 0.35
C PRO A 118 3.29 24.69 0.05
N LEU A 119 2.48 24.65 -1.01
CA LEU A 119 1.74 23.46 -1.42
C LEU A 119 2.67 22.32 -1.89
N LEU A 120 3.79 22.64 -2.57
CA LEU A 120 4.80 21.66 -2.93
C LEU A 120 5.49 21.11 -1.67
N ARG A 121 5.84 21.97 -0.70
CA ARG A 121 6.46 21.54 0.56
C ARG A 121 5.55 20.61 1.35
N ASP A 122 4.27 20.95 1.45
CA ASP A 122 3.29 20.14 2.16
C ASP A 122 3.06 18.80 1.47
N LEU A 123 3.01 18.77 0.14
CA LEU A 123 2.98 17.53 -0.63
C LEU A 123 4.20 16.65 -0.32
N ILE A 124 5.42 17.19 -0.45
CA ILE A 124 6.65 16.40 -0.21
C ILE A 124 6.69 15.87 1.23
N ARG A 125 6.22 16.64 2.21
CA ARG A 125 6.10 16.18 3.60
C ARG A 125 5.11 15.01 3.72
N ALA A 126 3.94 15.11 3.10
CA ALA A 126 2.93 14.05 3.12
C ALA A 126 3.45 12.76 2.44
N LEU A 127 4.09 12.87 1.28
CA LEU A 127 4.66 11.72 0.57
C LEU A 127 5.73 11.02 1.41
N LYS A 128 6.64 11.77 2.05
CA LYS A 128 7.63 11.20 2.98
C LYS A 128 6.97 10.48 4.15
N ALA A 129 5.90 11.05 4.72
CA ALA A 129 5.16 10.40 5.79
C ALA A 129 4.53 9.08 5.34
N ILE A 130 4.05 8.99 4.09
CA ILE A 130 3.50 7.76 3.50
C ILE A 130 4.60 6.71 3.24
N GLU A 131 5.80 7.11 2.82
CA GLU A 131 6.92 6.17 2.63
C GLU A 131 7.20 5.38 3.90
N THR A 132 7.08 6.02 5.07
CA THR A 132 7.33 5.37 6.38
C THR A 132 6.30 4.32 6.79
N VAL A 133 5.18 4.15 6.05
CA VAL A 133 4.23 3.05 6.26
C VAL A 133 4.31 1.98 5.17
N GLY A 134 5.27 2.10 4.25
CA GLY A 134 5.44 1.19 3.12
C GLY A 134 5.87 -0.21 3.53
N GLU A 135 6.64 -0.35 4.61
CA GLU A 135 7.05 -1.65 5.14
C GLU A 135 5.85 -2.39 5.74
N GLU A 136 5.02 -1.72 6.51
CA GLU A 136 3.79 -2.30 7.07
C GLU A 136 2.79 -2.68 5.97
N ARG A 137 2.70 -1.89 4.89
CA ARG A 137 1.91 -2.25 3.69
C ARG A 137 2.43 -3.53 3.06
N ASN A 138 3.74 -3.65 2.88
CA ASN A 138 4.35 -4.84 2.28
C ASN A 138 4.15 -6.07 3.18
N LEU A 139 4.33 -5.92 4.49
CA LEU A 139 4.08 -6.98 5.46
C LEU A 139 2.60 -7.40 5.43
N LEU A 140 1.67 -6.46 5.27
CA LEU A 140 0.25 -6.76 5.19
C LEU A 140 -0.10 -7.63 3.98
N ILE A 141 0.48 -7.32 2.82
CA ILE A 141 0.09 -7.92 1.53
C ILE A 141 0.91 -9.18 1.20
N HIS A 142 2.19 -9.18 1.56
CA HIS A 142 3.12 -10.26 1.21
C HIS A 142 3.55 -11.11 2.41
N GLY A 143 3.23 -10.67 3.64
CA GLY A 143 3.59 -11.39 4.83
C GLY A 143 2.78 -12.68 4.99
N GLU A 144 3.43 -13.72 5.51
CA GLU A 144 2.74 -14.94 5.93
C GLU A 144 2.26 -14.79 7.37
N TRP A 145 0.94 -14.61 7.50
CA TRP A 145 0.26 -14.41 8.77
C TRP A 145 0.05 -15.74 9.50
N GLN A 146 0.70 -15.90 10.67
CA GLN A 146 0.63 -17.10 11.50
C GLN A 146 -0.65 -17.09 12.37
N ILE A 147 -1.83 -17.06 11.72
CA ILE A 147 -3.14 -16.93 12.41
C ILE A 147 -3.67 -18.29 12.91
N LYS A 148 -3.20 -19.41 12.34
CA LYS A 148 -3.61 -20.76 12.76
C LYS A 148 -3.24 -21.05 14.23
N ASP A 149 -2.12 -20.49 14.68
CA ASP A 149 -1.59 -20.72 16.03
C ASP A 149 -2.05 -19.66 17.04
N THR A 150 -2.74 -18.59 16.58
CA THR A 150 -3.19 -17.50 17.46
C THR A 150 -4.61 -17.04 17.15
N SER A 151 -5.52 -17.23 18.10
CA SER A 151 -6.90 -16.71 18.02
C SER A 151 -7.05 -15.24 18.46
N SER A 152 -5.95 -14.54 18.73
CA SER A 152 -5.93 -13.18 19.26
C SER A 152 -4.59 -12.48 18.98
N PHE A 153 -4.44 -11.23 19.45
CA PHE A 153 -3.16 -10.53 19.41
C PHE A 153 -2.22 -11.01 20.53
N PRO A 154 -0.89 -10.96 20.34
CA PRO A 154 -0.18 -10.54 19.12
C PRO A 154 -0.17 -11.61 18.02
N VAL A 155 -0.17 -11.18 16.76
CA VAL A 155 -0.05 -12.08 15.61
C VAL A 155 1.33 -11.93 15.00
N LYS A 156 1.98 -13.07 14.74
CA LYS A 156 3.27 -13.12 14.06
C LYS A 156 3.06 -13.10 12.56
N VAL A 157 3.84 -12.27 11.87
CA VAL A 157 3.84 -12.19 10.41
C VAL A 157 5.27 -12.33 9.94
N ARG A 158 5.51 -13.27 9.02
CA ARG A 158 6.82 -13.53 8.43
C ARG A 158 6.96 -12.78 7.11
N ASP A 159 8.04 -12.03 6.96
CA ASP A 159 8.47 -11.41 5.71
C ASP A 159 9.67 -12.19 5.15
N PHE A 160 9.50 -12.82 4.00
CA PHE A 160 10.50 -13.67 3.32
C PHE A 160 11.51 -12.89 2.49
N ARG A 161 11.64 -11.59 2.73
CA ARG A 161 12.70 -10.80 2.12
C ARG A 161 14.05 -11.22 2.71
N MET A 162 14.87 -11.89 1.90
CA MET A 162 16.23 -12.26 2.28
C MET A 162 17.04 -11.03 2.69
N ARG A 163 17.67 -11.09 3.85
CA ARG A 163 18.55 -10.05 4.39
C ARG A 163 19.87 -10.69 4.82
N TYR A 164 20.96 -9.96 4.65
CA TYR A 164 22.26 -10.36 5.17
C TYR A 164 22.51 -9.55 6.43
N GLU A 165 22.47 -10.20 7.59
CA GLU A 165 22.61 -9.59 8.91
C GLU A 165 23.62 -10.42 9.72
N GLU A 166 24.50 -9.75 10.45
CA GLU A 166 25.49 -10.37 11.35
C GLU A 166 26.41 -11.44 10.71
N GLY A 167 26.56 -11.41 9.38
CA GLY A 167 27.41 -12.37 8.66
C GLY A 167 26.67 -13.56 8.07
N ASP A 168 25.35 -13.65 8.28
CA ASP A 168 24.51 -14.75 7.78
C ASP A 168 23.32 -14.26 6.95
N TRP A 169 22.86 -15.12 6.03
CA TRP A 169 21.63 -14.88 5.27
C TRP A 169 20.42 -15.30 6.10
N GLN A 170 19.58 -14.34 6.46
CA GLN A 170 18.27 -14.60 7.04
C GLN A 170 17.24 -14.83 5.92
N GLU A 171 16.62 -16.00 5.91
CA GLU A 171 15.59 -16.38 4.93
C GLU A 171 14.26 -15.63 5.14
N TYR A 172 13.99 -15.22 6.38
CA TYR A 172 12.82 -14.43 6.73
C TYR A 172 13.07 -13.57 7.97
N THR A 173 12.25 -12.55 8.14
CA THR A 173 12.12 -11.78 9.38
C THR A 173 10.73 -11.98 9.97
N GLU A 174 10.62 -12.08 11.29
CA GLU A 174 9.32 -12.25 11.97
C GLU A 174 8.96 -10.97 12.74
N THR A 175 7.79 -10.41 12.45
CA THR A 175 7.25 -9.24 13.16
C THR A 175 6.02 -9.62 13.95
N ALA A 176 6.01 -9.30 15.25
CA ALA A 176 4.81 -9.41 16.07
C ALA A 176 3.96 -8.14 15.96
N LEU A 177 2.74 -8.27 15.44
CA LEU A 177 1.74 -7.21 15.39
C LEU A 177 0.81 -7.31 16.60
N THR A 178 0.81 -6.28 17.44
CA THR A 178 -0.12 -6.15 18.57
C THR A 178 -1.38 -5.39 18.18
N GLU A 179 -2.46 -5.54 18.96
CA GLU A 179 -3.68 -4.76 18.72
C GLU A 179 -3.42 -3.25 18.74
N LYS A 180 -2.55 -2.80 19.66
CA LYS A 180 -2.15 -1.40 19.78
C LYS A 180 -1.42 -0.91 18.52
N LYS A 181 -0.50 -1.71 17.98
CA LYS A 181 0.24 -1.37 16.75
C LYS A 181 -0.70 -1.27 15.55
N VAL A 182 -1.61 -2.24 15.40
CA VAL A 182 -2.61 -2.23 14.32
C VAL A 182 -3.56 -1.02 14.45
N THR A 183 -4.07 -0.76 15.66
CA THR A 183 -4.97 0.39 15.91
C THR A 183 -4.26 1.72 15.62
N TYR A 184 -3.00 1.84 16.01
CA TYR A 184 -2.19 3.01 15.71
C TYR A 184 -2.00 3.18 14.19
N LEU A 185 -1.66 2.10 13.48
CA LEU A 185 -1.48 2.12 12.02
C LEU A 185 -2.78 2.53 11.31
N VAL A 186 -3.94 1.99 11.71
CA VAL A 186 -5.24 2.42 11.16
C VAL A 186 -5.46 3.91 11.33
N ARG A 187 -5.23 4.45 12.54
CA ARG A 187 -5.40 5.89 12.82
C ARG A 187 -4.42 6.73 12.01
N ARG A 188 -3.18 6.29 11.91
CA ARG A 188 -2.13 6.95 11.13
C ARG A 188 -2.49 7.01 9.65
N LEU A 189 -2.96 5.89 9.07
CA LEU A 189 -3.40 5.84 7.68
C LEU A 189 -4.59 6.75 7.41
N LYS A 190 -5.59 6.80 8.31
CA LYS A 190 -6.69 7.77 8.20
C LYS A 190 -6.18 9.21 8.17
N GLY A 191 -5.20 9.56 9.00
CA GLY A 191 -4.54 10.87 8.96
C GLY A 191 -3.89 11.14 7.61
N LEU A 192 -3.09 10.20 7.10
CA LEU A 192 -2.42 10.32 5.79
C LEU A 192 -3.42 10.46 4.64
N VAL A 193 -4.54 9.73 4.67
CA VAL A 193 -5.62 9.87 3.67
C VAL A 193 -6.21 11.28 3.71
N ASN A 194 -6.48 11.81 4.91
CA ASN A 194 -7.00 13.17 5.06
C ASN A 194 -6.01 14.23 4.54
N ASP A 195 -4.70 14.04 4.78
CA ASP A 195 -3.66 14.93 4.27
C ASP A 195 -3.63 14.93 2.73
N ILE A 196 -3.77 13.76 2.10
CA ILE A 196 -3.86 13.66 0.64
C ILE A 196 -5.16 14.26 0.12
N ASP A 197 -6.30 14.03 0.76
CA ASP A 197 -7.59 14.62 0.38
C ASP A 197 -7.57 16.16 0.48
N TYR A 198 -6.85 16.71 1.48
CA TYR A 198 -6.57 18.13 1.55
C TYR A 198 -5.75 18.60 0.33
N LEU A 199 -4.63 17.94 0.04
CA LEU A 199 -3.76 18.30 -1.08
C LEU A 199 -4.48 18.21 -2.44
N ILE A 200 -5.31 17.18 -2.65
CA ILE A 200 -6.13 17.05 -3.88
C ILE A 200 -7.03 18.27 -4.06
N ARG A 201 -7.68 18.75 -2.99
CA ARG A 201 -8.53 19.95 -3.05
C ARG A 201 -7.73 21.21 -3.36
N GLU A 202 -6.61 21.42 -2.67
CA GLU A 202 -5.76 22.60 -2.89
C GLU A 202 -5.17 22.64 -4.30
N PHE A 203 -4.71 21.50 -4.81
CA PHE A 203 -4.22 21.38 -6.18
C PHE A 203 -5.34 21.53 -7.22
N GLY A 204 -6.56 21.11 -6.90
CA GLY A 204 -7.73 21.29 -7.76
C GLY A 204 -8.16 22.75 -7.89
N ASN A 205 -7.95 23.55 -6.84
CA ASN A 205 -8.27 24.97 -6.81
C ASN A 205 -7.13 25.87 -7.36
N SER A 206 -5.90 25.36 -7.39
CA SER A 206 -4.74 26.11 -7.86
C SER A 206 -4.62 26.04 -9.39
N GLN A 207 -4.47 27.18 -10.07
CA GLN A 207 -4.09 27.18 -11.49
C GLN A 207 -2.65 26.68 -11.65
N MET A 208 -2.50 25.39 -11.98
CA MET A 208 -1.19 24.78 -12.27
C MET A 208 -0.68 25.22 -13.65
N VAL A 209 0.19 26.23 -13.68
CA VAL A 209 0.87 26.65 -14.91
C VAL A 209 2.10 25.75 -15.11
N PRO A 210 2.19 24.99 -16.23
CA PRO A 210 3.40 24.23 -16.51
C PRO A 210 4.61 25.18 -16.64
N ARG A 211 5.79 24.75 -16.16
CA ARG A 211 7.07 25.37 -16.53
C ARG A 211 7.30 25.14 -18.03
N ILE A 212 6.63 25.92 -18.88
CA ILE A 212 7.09 26.08 -20.25
C ILE A 212 8.39 26.85 -20.11
N ALA A 213 9.50 26.27 -20.59
CA ALA A 213 10.76 26.97 -20.66
C ALA A 213 10.53 28.26 -21.45
N SER A 214 10.52 29.40 -20.75
CA SER A 214 10.65 30.71 -21.35
C SER A 214 12.09 30.84 -21.86
N SER A 215 12.38 30.12 -22.93
CA SER A 215 13.64 30.18 -23.65
C SER A 215 13.32 30.39 -25.13
N ALA A 216 12.99 31.63 -25.47
CA ALA A 216 13.27 32.26 -26.77
C ALA A 216 12.58 33.65 -26.82
N SER A 217 13.26 34.65 -26.27
CA SER A 217 13.21 36.05 -26.73
C SER A 217 14.58 36.66 -26.52
#